data_AF-W7SIS0-F1
#
_entry.id   AF-W7SIS0-F1
#
_cell.length_a   1.000
_cell.length_b   1.000
_cell.length_c   1.000
_cell.angle_alpha   90.00
_cell.angle_beta   90.00
_cell.angle_gamma   90.00
#
_symmetry.space_group_name_H-M   'P 1'
#
loop_
_entity.id
_entity.type
_entity.pdbx_description
1 polymer ?
#
loop_
_entity_poly.entity_id
_entity_poly.type
_entity_poly.pdbx_seq_one_letter_code
_entity_poly.pdbx_strand_id
1 'polypeptide(L)' 'MALTKNPARPPLVVDGNPPEQRRRAARTVASVSDDPRQCAELLDMLGLSADDGLAPEE' A
#
# COMPACT_ATOMS: atom_id res chain seq x y z
N MET A 1 29.01 15.56 -5.61
CA MET A 1 28.35 14.31 -5.15
C MET A 1 26.89 14.62 -4.89
N ALA A 2 25.98 14.04 -5.66
CA ALA A 2 24.57 14.36 -5.63
C ALA A 2 23.91 13.78 -4.38
N LEU A 3 23.42 14.63 -3.49
CA LEU A 3 22.39 14.27 -2.52
C LEU A 3 21.12 14.04 -3.34
N THR A 4 20.85 12.78 -3.70
CA THR A 4 19.58 12.40 -4.29
C THR A 4 18.51 12.75 -3.27
N LYS A 5 17.78 13.82 -3.57
CA LYS A 5 16.60 14.29 -2.86
C LYS A 5 15.70 13.08 -2.66
N ASN A 6 15.74 12.45 -1.49
CA ASN A 6 14.83 11.38 -1.12
C ASN A 6 13.46 12.06 -1.06
N PRO A 7 12.62 11.94 -2.10
CA PRO A 7 11.45 12.78 -2.20
C PRO A 7 10.46 12.18 -1.20
N ALA A 8 10.36 12.86 -0.05
CA ALA A 8 9.25 12.83 0.88
C ALA A 8 8.44 11.53 0.78
N ARG A 9 8.82 10.51 1.56
CA ARG A 9 7.86 9.45 1.89
C ARG A 9 6.65 10.19 2.48
N PRO A 10 5.52 10.30 1.76
CA PRO A 10 4.41 11.04 2.30
C PRO A 10 4.00 10.33 3.58
N PRO A 11 3.55 11.05 4.62
CA PRO A 11 2.91 10.39 5.75
C PRO A 11 1.84 9.46 5.16
N LEU A 12 1.79 8.23 5.64
CA LEU A 12 0.75 7.27 5.28
C LEU A 12 -0.57 7.81 5.85
N VAL A 13 -1.17 8.80 5.19
CA VAL A 13 -2.48 9.33 5.55
C VAL A 13 -3.47 8.36 4.92
N VAL A 14 -3.85 7.35 5.69
CA VAL A 14 -4.72 6.27 5.21
C VAL A 14 -6.11 6.79 4.88
N ASP A 15 -6.59 7.81 5.59
CA ASP A 15 -7.81 8.56 5.32
C ASP A 15 -7.60 9.65 4.25
N GLY A 16 -7.68 9.25 2.97
CA GLY A 16 -7.64 10.18 1.83
C GLY A 16 -6.72 9.77 0.68
N ASN A 17 -6.07 8.61 0.75
CA ASN A 17 -5.22 8.13 -0.36
C ASN A 17 -6.04 7.85 -1.62
N PRO A 18 -5.58 8.30 -2.81
CA PRO A 18 -6.24 8.00 -4.09
C PRO A 18 -6.42 6.48 -4.30
N PRO A 19 -7.47 6.05 -5.03
CA PRO A 19 -7.74 4.62 -5.29
C PRO A 19 -6.52 3.85 -5.83
N GLU A 20 -5.76 4.47 -6.75
CA GLU A 20 -4.54 3.91 -7.32
C GLU A 20 -3.47 3.59 -6.25
N GLN A 21 -3.33 4.47 -5.25
CA GLN A 21 -2.36 4.30 -4.17
C GLN A 21 -2.76 3.15 -3.25
N ARG A 22 -4.04 3.06 -2.89
CA ARG A 22 -4.58 1.94 -2.11
C ARG A 22 -4.37 0.61 -2.82
N ARG A 23 -4.65 0.57 -4.12
CA ARG A 23 -4.43 -0.61 -4.96
C ARG A 23 -2.97 -1.04 -5.02
N ARG A 24 -2.05 -0.09 -5.25
CA ARG A 24 -0.61 -0.37 -5.26
C ARG A 24 -0.14 -0.89 -3.91
N ALA A 25 -0.55 -0.26 -2.81
CA ALA A 25 -0.17 -0.69 -1.47
C ALA A 25 -0.66 -2.12 -1.17
N ALA A 26 -1.94 -2.42 -1.46
CA ALA A 26 -2.49 -3.75 -1.27
C ALA A 26 -1.76 -4.81 -2.10
N ARG A 27 -1.46 -4.52 -3.38
CA ARG A 27 -0.69 -5.43 -4.25
C ARG A 27 0.75 -5.61 -3.78
N THR A 28 1.39 -4.55 -3.29
CA THR A 28 2.75 -4.66 -2.75
C THR A 28 2.78 -5.55 -1.52
N VAL A 29 1.87 -5.36 -0.55
CA VAL A 29 1.78 -6.22 0.64
C VAL A 29 1.54 -7.67 0.25
N ALA A 30 0.60 -7.92 -0.68
CA ALA A 30 0.34 -9.27 -1.18
C ALA A 30 1.55 -9.90 -1.88
N SER A 31 2.36 -9.11 -2.58
CA SER A 31 3.56 -9.63 -3.29
C SER A 31 4.74 -9.96 -2.39
N VAL A 32 4.82 -9.38 -1.18
CA VAL A 32 5.94 -9.58 -0.25
C VAL A 32 5.59 -10.50 0.92
N SER A 33 4.32 -10.86 1.08
CA SER A 33 3.85 -11.71 2.18
C SER A 33 3.79 -13.16 1.72
N ASP A 34 4.51 -14.05 2.40
CA ASP A 34 4.50 -15.49 2.11
C ASP A 34 3.38 -16.24 2.85
N ASP A 35 2.80 -15.62 3.90
CA ASP A 35 1.68 -16.18 4.66
C ASP A 35 0.40 -15.32 4.48
N PRO A 36 -0.75 -15.93 4.18
CA PRO A 36 -1.99 -15.19 3.96
C PRO A 36 -2.54 -14.51 5.20
N ARG A 37 -2.26 -15.01 6.42
CA ARG A 37 -2.69 -14.37 7.67
C ARG A 37 -1.82 -13.16 7.97
N GLN A 38 -0.51 -13.29 7.78
CA GLN A 38 0.42 -12.17 7.87
C GLN A 38 0.06 -11.06 6.87
N CYS A 39 -0.29 -11.44 5.63
CA CYS A 39 -0.77 -10.49 4.62
C CYS A 39 -1.99 -9.71 5.13
N ALA A 40 -2.98 -10.42 5.68
CA ALA A 40 -4.19 -9.80 6.23
C ALA A 40 -3.90 -8.85 7.39
N GLU A 41 -3.02 -9.24 8.33
CA GLU A 41 -2.61 -8.38 9.44
C GLU A 41 -1.90 -7.10 8.95
N LEU A 42 -1.02 -7.23 7.96
CA LEU A 42 -0.31 -6.08 7.39
C LEU A 42 -1.24 -5.13 6.64
N LEU A 43 -2.24 -5.65 5.93
CA LEU A 43 -3.27 -4.83 5.28
C LEU A 43 -4.09 -4.08 6.33
N ASP A 44 -4.53 -4.76 7.39
CA ASP A 44 -5.32 -4.15 8.48
C ASP A 44 -4.55 -3.03 9.20
N MET A 45 -3.27 -3.24 9.51
CA MET A 45 -2.40 -2.20 10.09
C MET A 45 -2.28 -0.95 9.20
N LEU A 46 -2.44 -1.12 7.89
CA LEU A 46 -2.40 -0.04 6.90
C LEU A 46 -3.80 0.51 6.57
N GLY A 47 -4.86 0.04 7.22
CA GLY A 47 -6.26 0.36 6.91
C GLY A 47 -6.66 0.00 5.48
N LEU A 48 -6.08 -1.07 4.94
CA LEU A 48 -6.35 -1.61 3.62
C LEU A 48 -7.13 -2.93 3.72
N SER A 49 -7.74 -3.30 2.61
CA SER A 49 -8.41 -4.58 2.39
C SER A 49 -7.82 -5.30 1.18
N ALA A 50 -8.09 -6.60 1.06
CA ALA A 50 -7.71 -7.34 -0.14
C ALA A 50 -8.41 -6.81 -1.40
N ASP A 51 -9.67 -6.36 -1.26
CA ASP A 51 -10.46 -5.76 -2.34
C ASP A 51 -9.82 -4.50 -2.93
N ASP A 52 -9.04 -3.75 -2.15
CA ASP A 52 -8.31 -2.59 -2.66
C ASP A 52 -7.34 -2.97 -3.78
N GLY A 53 -6.77 -4.19 -3.76
CA GLY A 53 -5.88 -4.70 -4.80
C GLY A 53 -6.60 -5.08 -6.11
N LEU A 54 -7.92 -5.24 -6.07
CA LEU A 54 -8.78 -5.64 -7.18
C LEU A 54 -9.49 -4.46 -7.85
N ALA A 55 -9.50 -3.28 -7.21
CA ALA A 55 -10.14 -2.09 -7.76
C ALA A 55 -9.60 -1.73 -9.15
N PRO A 56 -10.47 -1.44 -10.15
CA PRO A 56 -10.05 -1.06 -11.49
C PRO A 56 -9.24 0.24 -11.49
N GLU A 57 -8.35 0.40 -12.47
CA GLU A 57 -7.71 1.69 -12.73
C GLU A 57 -8.71 2.55 -13.51
N GLU A 58 -9.30 3.55 -12.84
CA GLU A 58 -10.07 4.60 -13.55
C GLU A 58 -9.14 5.58 -14.25
#